data_AF-A0A3S8ZVN4-F1
#
_entry.id   AF-A0A3S8ZVN4-F1
#
_cell.length_a   1.000
_cell.length_b   1.000
_cell.length_c   1.000
_cell.angle_alpha   90.00
_cell.angle_beta   90.00
_cell.angle_gamma   90.00
#
_symmetry.space_group_name_H-M   'P 1'
#
loop_
_entity.id
_entity.type
_entity.pdbx_description
1 polymer ?
#
loop_
_entity_poly.entity_id
_entity_poly.type
_entity_poly.pdbx_seq_one_letter_code
_entity_poly.pdbx_strand_id
1 'polypeptide(L)'
;MALIITDECINCDVCEPECPNSAISQGDEIYVIDPNLCTECVGHYDEPQCQQVCPVDCIPLDPEHQETKEELHKKYLIISA
;
A
#
# COMPACT_ATOMS: atom_id res chain seq x y z
N MET A 1 -4.86 6.73 5.06
CA MET A 1 -5.66 6.30 3.93
C MET A 1 -5.02 5.00 3.48
N ALA A 2 -5.77 3.97 3.10
CA ALA A 2 -5.11 2.88 2.39
C ALA A 2 -4.80 3.34 0.96
N LEU A 3 -3.83 2.70 0.32
CA LEU A 3 -3.69 2.76 -1.13
C LEU A 3 -4.47 1.60 -1.74
N ILE A 4 -4.86 1.74 -3.00
CA ILE A 4 -5.51 0.67 -3.77
C ILE A 4 -4.76 0.46 -5.08
N ILE A 5 -4.73 -0.79 -5.57
CA ILE A 5 -4.19 -1.12 -6.90
C ILE A 5 -5.38 -1.22 -7.86
N THR A 6 -5.29 -0.50 -8.97
CA THR A 6 -6.34 -0.45 -10.00
C THR A 6 -6.17 -1.56 -11.05
N ASP A 7 -7.16 -1.68 -11.93
CA ASP A 7 -7.18 -2.63 -13.05
C ASP A 7 -6.11 -2.36 -14.13
N GLU A 8 -5.41 -1.22 -14.05
CA GLU A 8 -4.23 -0.92 -14.88
C GLU A 8 -2.97 -1.71 -14.46
N CYS A 9 -3.04 -2.49 -13.37
CA CYS A 9 -1.94 -3.34 -12.91
C CYS A 9 -1.53 -4.37 -13.98
N ILE A 10 -0.21 -4.45 -14.24
CA ILE A 10 0.37 -5.36 -15.24
C ILE A 10 1.02 -6.62 -14.65
N ASN A 11 0.78 -6.93 -13.37
CA ASN A 11 1.34 -8.09 -12.65
C ASN A 11 2.87 -8.23 -12.83
N CYS A 12 3.62 -7.18 -12.51
CA CYS A 12 5.09 -7.14 -12.67
C CYS A 12 5.89 -7.49 -11.40
N ASP A 13 5.22 -7.83 -10.30
CA ASP A 13 5.80 -8.32 -9.03
C ASP A 13 6.69 -7.34 -8.23
N VAL A 14 7.02 -6.17 -8.76
CA VAL A 14 7.99 -5.27 -8.13
C VAL A 14 7.49 -4.57 -6.86
N CYS A 15 6.18 -4.46 -6.64
CA CYS A 15 5.62 -3.69 -5.53
C CYS A 15 5.42 -4.51 -4.24
N GLU A 16 5.25 -5.84 -4.34
CA GLU A 16 5.10 -6.75 -3.20
C GLU A 16 6.30 -6.70 -2.23
N PRO A 17 7.56 -6.89 -2.68
CA PRO A 17 8.72 -6.92 -1.78
C PRO A 17 9.03 -5.56 -1.14
N GLU A 18 8.53 -4.46 -1.71
CA GLU A 18 8.79 -3.11 -1.22
C GLU A 18 7.85 -2.69 -0.09
N CYS A 19 6.77 -3.44 0.16
CA CYS A 19 5.83 -3.10 1.22
C CYS A 19 6.39 -3.49 2.60
N PRO A 20 6.68 -2.53 3.50
CA PRO A 20 7.27 -2.84 4.81
C PRO A 20 6.33 -3.65 5.73
N ASN A 21 5.03 -3.61 5.47
CA ASN A 21 4.00 -4.29 6.25
C ASN A 21 3.47 -5.55 5.57
N SER A 22 4.04 -5.97 4.44
CA SER A 22 3.51 -7.09 3.63
C SER A 22 2.01 -6.94 3.31
N ALA A 23 1.56 -5.70 3.05
CA ALA A 23 0.17 -5.39 2.74
C ALA A 23 -0.22 -5.73 1.29
N ILE A 24 0.76 -5.93 0.41
CA ILE A 24 0.54 -6.23 -1.00
C ILE A 24 0.67 -7.74 -1.21
N SER A 25 -0.24 -8.30 -1.99
CA SER A 25 -0.19 -9.71 -2.41
C SER A 25 -0.82 -9.92 -3.78
N GLN A 26 -0.47 -11.03 -4.46
CA GLN A 26 -1.08 -11.41 -5.72
C GLN A 26 -2.56 -11.82 -5.52
N GLY A 27 -3.48 -11.10 -6.17
CA GLY A 27 -4.89 -11.49 -6.27
C GLY A 27 -5.17 -12.33 -7.51
N ASP A 28 -6.47 -12.53 -7.81
CA ASP A 28 -6.92 -13.38 -8.93
C ASP A 28 -6.56 -12.79 -10.31
N GLU A 29 -6.67 -11.46 -10.47
CA GLU A 29 -6.41 -10.76 -11.74
C GLU A 29 -5.28 -9.74 -11.65
N ILE A 30 -5.17 -9.07 -10.51
CA ILE A 30 -4.20 -8.01 -10.23
C ILE A 30 -3.65 -8.17 -8.82
N TYR A 31 -2.56 -7.48 -8.53
CA TYR A 31 -2.11 -7.30 -7.15
C TYR A 31 -3.16 -6.56 -6.32
N VAL A 32 -3.26 -6.89 -5.05
CA VAL A 32 -4.20 -6.28 -4.10
C VAL A 32 -3.49 -5.77 -2.86
N ILE A 33 -4.03 -4.70 -2.27
CA ILE A 33 -3.56 -4.13 -1.00
C ILE A 33 -4.58 -4.46 0.09
N ASP A 34 -4.12 -5.05 1.20
CA ASP A 34 -4.92 -5.14 2.43
C ASP A 34 -4.92 -3.77 3.14
N PRO A 35 -6.07 -3.08 3.22
CA PRO A 35 -6.17 -1.77 3.85
C PRO A 35 -5.86 -1.80 5.35
N ASN A 36 -5.97 -2.96 6.01
CA ASN A 36 -5.63 -3.11 7.43
C ASN A 36 -4.13 -3.11 7.69
N LEU A 37 -3.32 -3.42 6.66
CA LEU A 37 -1.86 -3.44 6.74
C LEU A 37 -1.22 -2.22 6.05
N CYS A 38 -1.93 -1.56 5.15
CA CYS A 38 -1.44 -0.38 4.47
C CYS A 38 -1.35 0.82 5.42
N THR A 39 -0.13 1.32 5.65
CA THR A 39 0.11 2.54 6.44
C THR A 39 0.50 3.74 5.56
N GLU A 40 0.35 3.66 4.24
CA GLU A 40 0.98 4.59 3.28
C GLU A 40 2.50 4.74 3.51
N CYS A 41 3.13 3.70 4.05
CA CYS A 41 4.51 3.72 4.54
C CYS A 41 4.80 4.71 5.69
N VAL A 42 3.79 5.39 6.26
CA VAL A 42 3.95 6.22 7.46
C VAL A 42 4.54 5.38 8.59
N GLY A 43 5.60 5.90 9.21
CA GLY A 43 6.38 5.23 10.26
C GLY A 43 7.66 4.54 9.74
N HIS A 44 7.71 4.22 8.44
CA HIS A 44 8.88 3.61 7.79
C HIS A 44 9.59 4.57 6.83
N TYR A 45 8.82 5.27 5.98
CA TYR A 45 9.30 6.14 4.92
C TYR A 45 8.47 7.42 4.81
N ASP A 46 9.01 8.43 4.12
CA ASP A 46 8.31 9.69 3.86
C ASP A 46 7.28 9.57 2.72
N GLU A 47 7.50 8.63 1.79
CA GLU A 47 6.65 8.38 0.62
C GLU A 47 6.32 6.89 0.47
N PRO A 48 5.17 6.53 -0.15
CA PRO A 48 4.81 5.13 -0.37
C PRO A 48 5.76 4.42 -1.33
N GLN A 49 6.47 3.39 -0.85
CA GLN A 49 7.48 2.69 -1.66
C GLN A 49 6.88 1.96 -2.87
N CYS A 50 5.68 1.39 -2.73
CA CYS A 50 4.99 0.73 -3.84
C CYS A 50 4.69 1.68 -5.01
N GLN A 51 4.41 2.96 -4.76
CA GLN A 51 4.22 3.96 -5.81
C GLN A 51 5.53 4.29 -6.54
N GLN A 52 6.66 4.33 -5.82
CA GLN A 52 7.96 4.65 -6.41
C GLN A 52 8.47 3.61 -7.41
N VAL A 53 8.03 2.36 -7.26
CA VAL A 53 8.46 1.24 -8.11
C VAL A 53 7.41 0.83 -9.15
N CYS A 54 6.18 1.34 -9.07
CA CYS A 54 5.13 0.97 -10.01
C CYS A 54 5.43 1.52 -11.41
N PRO A 55 5.58 0.68 -12.45
CA PRO A 55 5.96 1.15 -13.78
C PRO A 55 4.81 1.82 -14.56
N VAL A 56 3.58 1.74 -14.06
CA VAL A 56 2.36 2.21 -14.74
C VAL A 56 1.51 3.13 -13.85
N ASP A 57 2.06 3.59 -12.72
CA ASP A 57 1.40 4.56 -11.82
C ASP A 57 -0.02 4.17 -11.37
N CYS A 58 -0.32 2.87 -11.25
CA CYS A 58 -1.67 2.35 -11.03
C CYS A 58 -2.08 2.19 -9.55
N ILE A 59 -1.41 2.89 -8.62
CA ILE A 59 -1.58 2.76 -7.16
C ILE A 59 -2.03 4.09 -6.51
N PRO A 60 -3.27 4.56 -6.73
CA PRO A 60 -3.80 5.78 -6.12
C PRO A 60 -4.21 5.59 -4.64
N LEU A 61 -4.61 6.69 -4.01
CA LEU A 61 -5.28 6.68 -2.71
C LEU A 61 -6.65 5.99 -2.81
N ASP A 62 -6.96 5.13 -1.85
CA ASP A 62 -8.25 4.45 -1.77
C ASP A 62 -9.33 5.42 -1.23
N PRO A 63 -10.37 5.75 -2.02
CA PRO A 63 -11.44 6.64 -1.59
C PRO A 63 -12.32 6.05 -0.48
N GLU A 64 -12.38 4.73 -0.33
CA GLU A 64 -13.19 4.04 0.69
C GLU A 64 -12.46 3.91 2.04
N HIS A 65 -11.14 4.03 2.03
CA HIS A 65 -10.29 3.91 3.23
C HIS A 65 -9.50 5.20 3.48
N GLN A 66 -10.19 6.31 3.74
CA GLN A 66 -9.53 7.57 4.07
C GLN A 66 -9.11 7.61 5.55
N GLU A 67 -7.84 7.89 5.83
CA GLU A 67 -7.30 8.00 7.18
C GLU A 67 -6.27 9.12 7.23
N THR A 68 -6.22 9.83 8.34
CA THR A 68 -5.24 10.86 8.64
C THR A 68 -3.85 10.28 8.92
N LYS A 69 -2.82 11.12 8.84
CA LYS A 69 -1.44 10.73 9.21
C LYS A 69 -1.33 10.19 10.64
N GLU A 70 -2.13 10.70 11.57
CA GLU A 70 -2.17 10.20 12.95
C GLU A 70 -2.76 8.78 13.04
N GLU A 71 -3.82 8.50 12.30
CA GLU A 71 -4.43 7.16 12.24
C GLU A 71 -3.48 6.14 11.61
N LEU A 72 -2.81 6.51 10.52
CA LEU A 72 -1.78 5.68 9.89
C LEU A 72 -0.61 5.38 10.82
N HIS A 73 -0.15 6.38 11.56
CA HIS A 73 0.91 6.18 12.55
C HIS A 73 0.47 5.28 13.71
N LYS A 74 -0.79 5.37 14.17
CA LYS A 74 -1.34 4.43 15.15
C LYS A 74 -1.41 3.01 14.59
N LYS A 75 -1.83 2.84 13.34
CA LYS A 75 -1.86 1.55 12.65
C LYS A 75 -0.44 0.95 12.56
N TYR A 76 0.55 1.74 12.16
CA TYR A 76 1.96 1.34 12.18
C TYR A 76 2.37 0.79 13.55
N LEU A 77 2.11 1.53 14.64
CA LEU A 77 2.44 1.08 15.99
C LEU A 77 1.77 -0.25 16.38
N ILE A 78 0.57 -0.53 15.88
CA ILE A 78 -0.14 -1.79 16.13
C ILE A 78 0.49 -2.95 15.35
N ILE A 79 0.87 -2.71 14.09
CA ILE A 79 1.48 -3.74 13.22
C ILE A 79 2.91 -4.07 13.66
N SER A 80 3.67 -3.07 14.11
CA SER A 80 5.07 -3.21 14.48
C SER A 80 5.33 -3.71 15.91
N ALA A 81 4.26 -3.92 16.69
CA ALA A 81 4.33 -4.36 18.09
C ALA A 81 4.42 -5.89 18.21
#